data_AF-A0A6A6BT45-F1
#
_entry.id   AF-A0A6A6BT45-F1
#
_cell.length_a   1.000
_cell.length_b   1.000
_cell.length_c   1.000
_cell.angle_alpha   90.00
_cell.angle_beta   90.00
_cell.angle_gamma   90.00
#
_symmetry.space_group_name_H-M   'P 1'
#
loop_
_entity.id
_entity.type
_entity.pdbx_description
1 polymer ?
#
loop_
_entity_poly.entity_id
_entity_poly.type
_entity_poly.pdbx_seq_one_letter_code
_entity_poly.pdbx_strand_id
1 'polypeptide(L)'
;MDHLIQAFSRVVRNLDNFDSLSQIISDLENSPTIAVSLSTKDRYRILDFPDPDDKAKAIVSSSCLSRSALFRRAAKTPVELTDSELELLRTRYWLDITPDGFAAARAHEALSAVSMDHWTETTERLKRVRQPLYEENEEAAIENACAEFWRRANERWQMRQQQEAETALARPNAKEWVKRLWEEEKGKAWGFAIFIDPEIDERRREDCMCRVGAALLFATGAVGMGETIEAWRQLHSAEWPGNVGNEVKFGSLRKKFREIRDGLPEGILKNVVLVVDYEVTEVVLETSRGNVDDMWVWAVDPDYTETEGKGDGYEGFLRVRWQQLVNNFFEARRFHEDEFPMEKLWEKAQNSRNQAFVSVKDEEIGLWIMSRSAGSALRTS
;
A
#
# COMPACT_ATOMS: atom_id res chain seq x y z
N MET A 1 13.46 -3.75 25.79
CA MET A 1 12.80 -2.93 26.84
C MET A 1 13.25 -1.49 26.73
N ASP A 2 14.56 -1.24 26.71
CA ASP A 2 15.18 0.09 26.67
C ASP A 2 14.60 1.03 25.61
N HIS A 3 14.43 0.57 24.36
CA HIS A 3 13.81 1.39 23.31
C HIS A 3 12.38 1.84 23.67
N LEU A 4 11.58 0.99 24.33
CA LEU A 4 10.24 1.40 24.78
C LEU A 4 10.34 2.48 25.86
N ILE A 5 11.25 2.33 26.82
CA ILE A 5 11.42 3.29 27.93
C ILE A 5 11.96 4.64 27.40
N GLN A 6 12.89 4.63 26.45
CA GLN A 6 13.37 5.84 25.78
C GLN A 6 12.25 6.60 25.06
N ALA A 7 11.23 5.88 24.58
CA ALA A 7 10.07 6.47 23.94
C ALA A 7 8.97 6.95 24.89
N PHE A 8 9.10 6.75 26.20
CA PHE A 8 8.12 7.28 27.15
C PHE A 8 8.06 8.80 27.03
N SER A 9 6.84 9.35 27.00
CA SER A 9 6.60 10.80 26.93
C SER A 9 7.36 11.54 28.03
N ARG A 10 7.45 10.96 29.25
CA ARG A 10 8.23 11.56 30.34
C ARG A 10 9.72 11.67 30.03
N VAL A 11 10.31 10.68 29.38
CA VAL A 11 11.73 10.68 28.99
C VAL A 11 11.97 11.66 27.84
N VAL A 12 11.12 11.60 26.81
CA VAL A 12 11.20 12.49 25.63
C VAL A 12 11.06 13.97 26.01
N ARG A 13 10.18 14.26 26.98
CA ARG A 13 9.97 15.62 27.52
C ARG A 13 10.99 16.01 28.59
N ASN A 14 12.00 15.19 28.88
CA ASN A 14 12.99 15.41 29.94
C ASN A 14 12.39 15.61 31.34
N LEU A 15 11.21 15.03 31.59
CA LEU A 15 10.59 14.99 32.93
C LEU A 15 11.19 13.87 33.79
N ASP A 16 11.77 12.86 33.14
CA ASP A 16 12.44 11.74 33.79
C ASP A 16 13.73 11.34 33.09
N ASN A 17 14.65 10.77 33.87
CA ASN A 17 15.88 10.19 33.37
C ASN A 17 15.66 8.72 33.00
N PHE A 18 16.14 8.34 31.81
CA PHE A 18 16.05 6.98 31.29
C PHE A 18 16.67 5.94 32.23
N ASP A 19 17.90 6.13 32.70
CA ASP A 19 18.61 5.14 33.52
C ASP A 19 17.86 4.86 34.84
N SER A 20 17.38 5.93 35.47
CA SER A 20 16.56 5.82 36.69
C SER A 20 15.28 5.03 36.45
N LEU A 21 14.59 5.27 35.33
CA LEU A 21 13.32 4.60 35.04
C LEU A 21 13.52 3.15 34.62
N SER A 22 14.57 2.87 33.85
CA SER A 22 14.99 1.52 33.46
C SER A 22 15.33 0.66 34.66
N GLN A 23 16.04 1.23 35.65
CA GLN A 23 16.34 0.52 36.90
C GLN A 23 15.06 0.14 37.65
N ILE A 24 14.12 1.09 37.83
CA ILE A 24 12.86 0.83 38.54
C ILE A 24 12.04 -0.25 37.84
N ILE A 25 11.94 -0.21 36.52
CA ILE A 25 11.21 -1.22 35.74
C ILE A 25 11.89 -2.59 35.87
N SER A 26 13.22 -2.66 35.81
CA SER A 26 13.97 -3.90 35.98
C SER A 26 13.77 -4.50 37.38
N ASP A 27 13.79 -3.67 38.42
CA ASP A 27 13.56 -4.12 39.80
C ASP A 27 12.15 -4.72 39.96
N LEU A 28 11.14 -4.13 39.30
CA LEU A 28 9.77 -4.63 39.31
C LEU A 28 9.58 -5.92 38.50
N GLU A 29 10.28 -6.06 37.37
CA GLU A 29 10.29 -7.33 36.62
C GLU A 29 10.83 -8.48 37.47
N ASN A 30 11.89 -8.21 38.24
CA ASN A 30 12.55 -9.22 39.06
C ASN A 30 11.83 -9.47 40.39
N SER A 31 11.10 -8.49 40.92
CA SER A 31 10.38 -8.60 42.19
C SER A 31 9.03 -7.85 42.15
N PRO A 32 7.96 -8.50 41.65
CA PRO A 32 6.64 -7.89 41.56
C PRO A 32 6.06 -7.44 42.91
N THR A 33 6.54 -8.02 44.03
CA THR A 33 6.14 -7.64 45.39
C THR A 33 6.49 -6.19 45.75
N ILE A 34 7.46 -5.58 45.06
CA ILE A 34 7.84 -4.17 45.25
C ILE A 34 6.68 -3.23 44.88
N ALA A 35 5.77 -3.65 43.98
CA ALA A 35 4.65 -2.84 43.51
C ALA A 35 3.77 -2.31 44.65
N VAL A 36 3.61 -3.07 45.74
CA VAL A 36 2.79 -2.68 46.91
C VAL A 36 3.40 -1.53 47.71
N SER A 37 4.71 -1.30 47.56
CA SER A 37 5.48 -0.28 48.29
C SER A 37 5.83 0.95 47.45
N LEU A 38 5.42 0.99 46.17
CA LEU A 38 5.75 2.09 45.28
C LEU A 38 5.05 3.38 45.68
N SER A 39 5.75 4.50 45.54
CA SER A 39 5.15 5.82 45.68
C SER A 39 4.17 6.09 44.53
N THR A 40 3.18 6.95 44.76
CA THR A 40 2.29 7.44 43.68
C THR A 40 3.08 8.07 42.54
N LYS A 41 4.20 8.74 42.86
CA LYS A 41 5.08 9.33 41.85
C LYS A 41 5.70 8.25 40.96
N ASP A 42 6.27 7.21 41.54
CA ASP A 42 6.89 6.12 40.76
C ASP A 42 5.88 5.35 39.93
N ARG A 43 4.68 5.10 40.49
CA ARG A 43 3.54 4.55 39.73
C ARG A 43 3.32 5.31 38.42
N TYR A 44 3.23 6.64 38.50
CA TYR A 44 2.98 7.49 37.33
C TYR A 44 4.15 7.51 36.34
N ARG A 45 5.39 7.47 36.84
CA ARG A 45 6.61 7.37 36.02
C ARG A 45 6.62 6.07 35.19
N ILE A 46 6.32 4.94 35.83
CA ILE A 46 6.30 3.61 35.18
C ILE A 46 5.16 3.49 34.17
N LEU A 47 3.99 4.04 34.49
CA LEU A 47 2.82 4.06 33.60
C LEU A 47 2.94 5.05 32.43
N ASP A 48 3.98 5.89 32.45
CA ASP A 48 4.20 7.00 31.52
C ASP A 48 3.02 7.96 31.48
N PHE A 49 2.56 8.39 32.66
CA PHE A 49 1.48 9.37 32.83
C PHE A 49 2.02 10.75 33.16
N PRO A 50 1.32 11.85 32.78
CA PRO A 50 1.64 13.18 33.28
C PRO A 50 1.45 13.24 34.79
N ASP A 51 2.06 14.22 35.45
CA ASP A 51 1.97 14.35 36.91
C ASP A 51 0.51 14.41 37.39
N PRO A 52 0.20 14.01 38.64
CA PRO A 52 -1.19 13.84 39.10
C PRO A 52 -2.11 15.04 38.87
N ASP A 53 -1.59 16.26 39.04
CA ASP A 53 -2.34 17.50 38.84
C ASP A 53 -2.64 17.75 37.36
N ASP A 54 -1.67 17.50 36.48
CA ASP A 54 -1.84 17.62 35.03
C ASP A 54 -2.82 16.57 34.49
N LYS A 55 -2.73 15.33 34.99
CA LYS A 55 -3.71 14.28 34.66
C LYS A 55 -5.12 14.67 35.10
N ALA A 56 -5.28 15.19 36.31
CA ALA A 56 -6.58 15.62 36.82
C ALA A 56 -7.14 16.77 35.98
N LYS A 57 -6.31 17.76 35.66
CA LYS A 57 -6.66 18.88 34.78
C LYS A 57 -7.08 18.39 33.39
N ALA A 58 -6.36 17.43 32.82
CA ALA A 58 -6.65 16.87 31.52
C ALA A 58 -7.99 16.11 31.48
N ILE A 59 -8.32 15.37 32.55
CA ILE A 59 -9.63 14.70 32.67
C ILE A 59 -10.75 15.75 32.73
N VAL A 60 -10.60 16.79 33.55
CA VAL A 60 -11.62 17.84 33.70
C VAL A 60 -11.81 18.65 32.42
N SER A 61 -10.75 18.88 31.64
CA SER A 61 -10.86 19.61 30.37
C SER A 61 -11.53 18.79 29.26
N SER A 62 -11.38 17.47 29.27
CA SER A 62 -11.79 16.60 28.16
C SER A 62 -13.06 15.79 28.43
N SER A 63 -13.52 15.71 29.70
CA SER A 63 -14.71 14.95 30.08
C SER A 63 -15.51 15.66 31.18
N CYS A 64 -16.84 15.52 31.14
CA CYS A 64 -17.72 15.92 32.23
C CYS A 64 -17.93 14.82 33.29
N LEU A 65 -17.34 13.63 33.08
CA LEU A 65 -17.45 12.50 33.99
C LEU A 65 -16.42 12.60 35.12
N SER A 66 -16.74 11.96 36.25
CA SER A 66 -15.70 11.64 37.22
C SER A 66 -14.72 10.62 36.64
N ARG A 67 -13.47 10.63 37.11
CA ARG A 67 -12.41 9.70 36.67
C ARG A 67 -12.85 8.23 36.66
N SER A 68 -13.44 7.75 37.77
CA SER A 68 -13.89 6.36 37.88
C SER A 68 -15.06 6.04 36.94
N ALA A 69 -15.95 7.02 36.68
CA ALA A 69 -17.03 6.85 35.73
C ALA A 69 -16.51 6.82 34.28
N LEU A 70 -15.52 7.65 33.95
CA LEU A 70 -14.83 7.65 32.66
C LEU A 70 -14.16 6.29 32.40
N PHE A 71 -13.38 5.78 33.36
CA PHE A 71 -12.69 4.48 33.21
C PHE A 71 -13.70 3.34 33.04
N ARG A 72 -14.76 3.33 33.85
CA ARG A 72 -15.82 2.33 33.73
C ARG A 72 -16.51 2.37 32.37
N ARG A 73 -16.84 3.56 31.85
CA ARG A 73 -17.45 3.72 30.53
C ARG A 73 -16.50 3.25 29.44
N ALA A 74 -15.26 3.73 29.43
CA ALA A 74 -14.26 3.34 28.45
C ALA A 74 -13.99 1.82 28.45
N ALA A 75 -13.95 1.19 29.61
CA ALA A 75 -13.74 -0.24 29.73
C ALA A 75 -14.94 -1.09 29.28
N LYS A 76 -16.18 -0.61 29.44
CA LYS A 76 -17.41 -1.40 29.16
C LYS A 76 -18.11 -1.03 27.86
N THR A 77 -18.17 0.25 27.53
CA THR A 77 -18.91 0.83 26.40
C THR A 77 -18.06 1.90 25.69
N PRO A 78 -16.88 1.54 25.13
CA PRO A 78 -15.97 2.52 24.52
C PRO A 78 -16.60 3.30 23.36
N VAL A 79 -17.59 2.72 22.66
CA VAL A 79 -18.35 3.40 21.59
C VAL A 79 -19.09 4.65 22.07
N GLU A 80 -19.40 4.75 23.36
CA GLU A 80 -20.08 5.91 23.96
C GLU A 80 -19.11 7.04 24.35
N LEU A 81 -17.80 6.86 24.18
CA LEU A 81 -16.82 7.90 24.43
C LEU A 81 -16.89 8.99 23.35
N THR A 82 -16.75 10.23 23.78
CA THR A 82 -16.56 11.38 22.88
C THR A 82 -15.15 11.33 22.25
N ASP A 83 -14.95 12.06 21.14
CA ASP A 83 -13.63 12.13 20.49
C ASP A 83 -12.55 12.72 21.42
N SER A 84 -12.91 13.69 22.28
CA SER A 84 -11.98 14.25 23.29
C SER A 84 -11.63 13.25 24.39
N GLU A 85 -12.59 12.42 24.82
CA GLU A 85 -12.35 11.35 25.81
C GLU A 85 -11.49 10.22 25.22
N LEU A 86 -11.73 9.85 23.97
CA LEU A 86 -10.89 8.89 23.24
C LEU A 86 -9.46 9.40 23.13
N GLU A 87 -9.28 10.65 22.71
CA GLU A 87 -7.95 11.24 22.58
C GLU A 87 -7.25 11.30 23.93
N LEU A 88 -7.93 11.75 24.99
CA LEU A 88 -7.38 11.77 26.35
C LEU A 88 -6.85 10.40 26.79
N LEU A 89 -7.63 9.33 26.61
CA LEU A 89 -7.26 7.98 27.06
C LEU A 89 -6.18 7.35 26.16
N ARG A 90 -6.31 7.48 24.83
CA ARG A 90 -5.34 7.00 23.84
C ARG A 90 -3.95 7.60 24.06
N THR A 91 -3.92 8.88 24.41
CA THR A 91 -2.69 9.64 24.69
C THR A 91 -2.20 9.47 26.13
N ARG A 92 -2.80 8.58 26.93
CA ARG A 92 -2.43 8.37 28.34
C ARG A 92 -2.41 9.68 29.13
N TYR A 93 -3.41 10.54 28.89
CA TYR A 93 -3.63 11.85 29.52
C TYR A 93 -2.66 12.97 29.12
N TRP A 94 -1.71 12.71 28.20
CA TRP A 94 -0.83 13.75 27.68
C TRP A 94 -1.57 14.66 26.70
N LEU A 95 -1.94 15.85 27.16
CA LEU A 95 -2.43 16.91 26.27
C LEU A 95 -1.27 17.48 25.43
N ASP A 96 -1.58 17.92 24.21
CA ASP A 96 -0.67 18.58 23.26
C ASP A 96 0.56 17.76 22.83
N ILE A 97 0.35 16.53 22.35
CA ILE A 97 1.41 15.72 21.74
C ILE A 97 1.73 16.28 20.35
N THR A 98 2.71 17.18 20.26
CA THR A 98 3.20 17.69 18.96
C THR A 98 4.67 17.36 18.66
N PRO A 99 5.51 16.88 19.61
CA PRO A 99 6.78 16.22 19.26
C PRO A 99 6.92 14.73 19.65
N ASP A 100 6.12 14.18 20.58
CA ASP A 100 6.42 12.87 21.19
C ASP A 100 6.06 11.67 20.29
N GLY A 101 5.14 11.84 19.34
CA GLY A 101 4.72 10.78 18.43
C GLY A 101 5.86 10.18 17.61
N PHE A 102 6.88 10.98 17.26
CA PHE A 102 8.06 10.51 16.52
C PHE A 102 8.96 9.61 17.37
N ALA A 103 9.08 9.85 18.68
CA ALA A 103 9.90 9.03 19.55
C ALA A 103 9.27 7.64 19.76
N ALA A 104 7.96 7.59 20.00
CA ALA A 104 7.20 6.34 20.05
C ALA A 104 7.31 5.57 18.72
N ALA A 105 7.07 6.23 17.58
CA ALA A 105 7.19 5.61 16.27
C ALA A 105 8.60 5.02 16.02
N ARG A 106 9.67 5.75 16.34
CA ARG A 106 11.05 5.27 16.23
C ARG A 106 11.37 4.09 17.13
N ALA A 107 10.83 4.06 18.36
CA ALA A 107 11.03 2.91 19.24
C ALA A 107 10.30 1.67 18.74
N HIS A 108 9.08 1.84 18.21
CA HIS A 108 8.37 0.76 17.53
C HIS A 108 9.16 0.25 16.31
N GLU A 109 9.66 1.16 15.46
CA GLU A 109 10.50 0.83 14.31
C GLU A 109 11.77 0.08 14.71
N ALA A 110 12.51 0.57 15.71
CA ALA A 110 13.75 -0.05 16.20
C ALA A 110 13.52 -1.46 16.74
N LEU A 111 12.39 -1.71 17.41
CA LEU A 111 12.05 -3.04 17.91
C LEU A 111 11.56 -3.97 16.80
N SER A 112 10.74 -3.47 15.86
CA SER A 112 10.29 -4.24 14.70
C SER A 112 11.44 -4.59 13.75
N ALA A 113 12.52 -3.80 13.72
CA ALA A 113 13.73 -4.10 12.98
C ALA A 113 14.50 -5.33 13.50
N VAL A 114 14.26 -5.76 14.76
CA VAL A 114 14.87 -6.97 15.33
C VAL A 114 14.06 -8.21 14.94
N SER A 115 12.81 -8.31 15.42
CA SER A 115 11.82 -9.30 14.99
C SER A 115 10.44 -9.02 15.59
N MET A 116 9.38 -9.55 14.98
CA MET A 116 8.02 -9.45 15.52
C MET A 116 7.87 -10.17 16.87
N ASP A 117 8.54 -11.30 17.05
CA ASP A 117 8.53 -12.05 18.31
C ASP A 117 9.19 -11.27 19.44
N HIS A 118 10.35 -10.65 19.17
CA HIS A 118 11.04 -9.82 20.15
C HIS A 118 10.24 -8.58 20.54
N TRP A 119 9.57 -7.97 19.55
CA TRP A 119 8.64 -6.87 19.78
C TRP A 119 7.51 -7.28 20.71
N THR A 120 6.83 -8.40 20.40
CA THR A 120 5.71 -8.95 21.19
C THR A 120 6.15 -9.32 22.60
N GLU A 121 7.28 -10.00 22.75
CA GLU A 121 7.80 -10.38 24.07
C GLU A 121 8.10 -9.14 24.93
N THR A 122 8.75 -8.13 24.32
CA THR A 122 9.15 -6.91 25.03
C THR A 122 7.94 -6.07 25.48
N THR A 123 6.91 -5.95 24.64
CA THR A 123 5.68 -5.22 24.99
C THR A 123 4.88 -5.95 26.07
N GLU A 124 4.78 -7.28 25.99
CA GLU A 124 4.12 -8.10 27.01
C GLU A 124 4.84 -8.06 28.35
N ARG A 125 6.18 -8.04 28.36
CA ARG A 125 6.97 -7.81 29.56
C ARG A 125 6.63 -6.48 30.24
N LEU A 126 6.62 -5.40 29.48
CA LEU A 126 6.27 -4.08 30.01
C LEU A 126 4.82 -4.04 30.50
N LYS A 127 3.90 -4.70 29.80
CA LYS A 127 2.50 -4.82 30.21
C LYS A 127 2.38 -5.51 31.57
N ARG A 128 3.07 -6.64 31.78
CA ARG A 128 3.09 -7.34 33.08
C ARG A 128 3.59 -6.47 34.23
N VAL A 129 4.62 -5.64 34.00
CA VAL A 129 5.12 -4.68 35.01
C VAL A 129 4.07 -3.63 35.36
N ARG A 130 3.34 -3.13 34.35
CA ARG A 130 2.37 -2.04 34.50
C ARG A 130 1.02 -2.49 35.06
N GLN A 131 0.60 -3.71 34.77
CA GLN A 131 -0.71 -4.24 35.16
C GLN A 131 -1.10 -4.00 36.63
N PRO A 132 -0.26 -4.33 37.64
CA PRO A 132 -0.62 -4.12 39.05
C PRO A 132 -0.65 -2.63 39.46
N LEU A 133 -0.18 -1.73 38.61
CA LEU A 133 -0.05 -0.29 38.91
C LEU A 133 -1.28 0.50 38.46
N TYR A 134 -2.15 -0.06 37.63
CA TYR A 134 -3.34 0.64 37.14
C TYR A 134 -4.44 0.71 38.21
N GLU A 135 -5.23 1.78 38.15
CA GLU A 135 -6.51 1.83 38.86
C GLU A 135 -7.55 0.87 38.27
N GLU A 136 -8.62 0.63 39.02
CA GLU A 136 -9.73 -0.19 38.57
C GLU A 136 -10.25 0.29 37.20
N ASN A 137 -10.22 -0.61 36.21
CA ASN A 137 -10.62 -0.37 34.81
C ASN A 137 -9.72 0.61 34.02
N GLU A 138 -8.64 1.15 34.58
CA GLU A 138 -7.81 2.17 33.91
C GLU A 138 -7.05 1.60 32.70
N GLU A 139 -6.46 0.41 32.83
CA GLU A 139 -5.77 -0.25 31.72
C GLU A 139 -6.73 -0.57 30.58
N ALA A 140 -7.83 -1.26 30.90
CA ALA A 140 -8.86 -1.62 29.94
C ALA A 140 -9.48 -0.39 29.28
N ALA A 141 -9.65 0.71 30.02
CA ALA A 141 -10.13 1.97 29.47
C ALA A 141 -9.17 2.53 28.40
N ILE A 142 -7.86 2.52 28.64
CA ILE A 142 -6.84 2.99 27.70
C ILE A 142 -6.79 2.08 26.46
N GLU A 143 -6.76 0.76 26.65
CA GLU A 143 -6.72 -0.20 25.55
C GLU A 143 -7.96 -0.11 24.66
N ASN A 144 -9.15 -0.10 25.27
CA ASN A 144 -10.41 -0.02 24.53
C ASN A 144 -10.59 1.34 23.86
N ALA A 145 -10.17 2.45 24.48
CA ALA A 145 -10.19 3.76 23.85
C ALA A 145 -9.24 3.81 22.63
N CYS A 146 -8.05 3.22 22.72
CA CYS A 146 -7.14 3.12 21.59
C CYS A 146 -7.74 2.29 20.44
N ALA A 147 -8.31 1.12 20.75
CA ALA A 147 -8.96 0.26 19.76
C ALA A 147 -10.15 0.96 19.09
N GLU A 148 -11.00 1.63 19.88
CA GLU A 148 -12.16 2.37 19.37
C GLU A 148 -11.76 3.57 18.51
N PHE A 149 -10.71 4.31 18.90
CA PHE A 149 -10.16 5.39 18.09
C PHE A 149 -9.73 4.87 16.71
N TRP A 150 -8.99 3.76 16.66
CA TRP A 150 -8.55 3.16 15.40
C TRP A 150 -9.73 2.61 14.58
N ARG A 151 -10.74 2.04 15.21
CA ARG A 151 -11.99 1.63 14.53
C ARG A 151 -12.65 2.83 13.84
N ARG A 152 -12.88 3.93 14.56
CA ARG A 152 -13.46 5.17 13.98
C ARG A 152 -12.57 5.79 12.90
N ALA A 153 -11.25 5.77 13.10
CA ALA A 153 -10.30 6.28 12.11
C ALA A 153 -10.34 5.44 10.82
N ASN A 154 -10.39 4.12 10.95
CA ASN A 154 -10.51 3.20 9.82
C ASN A 154 -11.85 3.36 9.09
N GLU A 155 -12.97 3.50 9.81
CA GLU A 155 -14.27 3.77 9.21
C GLU A 155 -14.29 5.10 8.45
N ARG A 156 -13.75 6.18 9.06
CA ARG A 156 -13.61 7.47 8.38
C ARG A 156 -12.71 7.36 7.14
N TRP A 157 -11.64 6.58 7.21
CA TRP A 157 -10.77 6.33 6.07
C TRP A 157 -11.49 5.56 4.96
N GLN A 158 -12.21 4.48 5.27
CA GLN A 158 -13.01 3.71 4.31
C GLN A 158 -14.09 4.57 3.66
N MET A 159 -14.82 5.37 4.44
CA MET A 159 -15.81 6.30 3.92
C MET A 159 -15.18 7.33 2.97
N ARG A 160 -14.02 7.89 3.31
CA ARG A 160 -13.29 8.80 2.41
C ARG A 160 -12.88 8.10 1.11
N GLN A 161 -12.33 6.89 1.20
CA GLN A 161 -11.93 6.11 0.02
C GLN A 161 -13.12 5.80 -0.89
N GLN A 162 -14.27 5.45 -0.31
CA GLN A 162 -15.51 5.24 -1.05
C GLN A 162 -16.02 6.53 -1.71
N GLN A 163 -16.11 7.63 -0.95
CA GLN A 163 -16.54 8.91 -1.49
C GLN A 163 -15.61 9.41 -2.61
N GLU A 164 -14.30 9.24 -2.44
CA GLU A 164 -13.30 9.59 -3.45
C GLU A 164 -13.47 8.78 -4.73
N ALA A 165 -13.64 7.45 -4.61
CA ALA A 165 -13.89 6.57 -5.74
C ALA A 165 -15.20 6.95 -6.47
N GLU A 166 -16.30 7.14 -5.74
CA GLU A 166 -17.58 7.57 -6.30
C GLU A 166 -17.46 8.94 -7.01
N THR A 167 -16.72 9.88 -6.42
CA THR A 167 -16.46 11.19 -7.03
C THR A 167 -15.63 11.08 -8.31
N ALA A 168 -14.64 10.17 -8.35
CA ALA A 168 -13.84 9.92 -9.54
C ALA A 168 -14.67 9.28 -10.66
N LEU A 169 -15.49 8.28 -10.33
CA LEU A 169 -16.37 7.56 -11.27
C LEU A 169 -17.52 8.42 -11.81
N ALA A 170 -17.94 9.44 -11.06
CA ALA A 170 -18.93 10.42 -11.51
C ALA A 170 -18.38 11.40 -12.57
N ARG A 171 -17.06 11.43 -12.81
CA ARG A 171 -16.48 12.31 -13.83
C ARG A 171 -16.87 11.85 -15.24
N PRO A 172 -17.12 12.76 -16.18
CA PRO A 172 -17.50 12.40 -17.55
C PRO A 172 -16.48 11.53 -18.29
N ASN A 173 -15.20 11.58 -17.90
CA ASN A 173 -14.12 10.82 -18.51
C ASN A 173 -13.88 9.45 -17.87
N ALA A 174 -14.64 9.07 -16.83
CA ALA A 174 -14.51 7.76 -16.21
C ALA A 174 -14.92 6.67 -17.21
N LYS A 175 -13.95 5.82 -17.59
CA LYS A 175 -14.18 4.70 -18.51
C LYS A 175 -15.11 3.68 -17.88
N GLU A 176 -15.92 3.03 -18.71
CA GLU A 176 -16.96 2.10 -18.23
C GLU A 176 -16.36 0.89 -17.51
N TRP A 177 -15.25 0.35 -18.01
CA TRP A 177 -14.56 -0.76 -17.35
C TRP A 177 -14.04 -0.41 -15.94
N VAL A 178 -13.73 0.86 -15.66
CA VAL A 178 -13.30 1.32 -14.33
C VAL A 178 -14.48 1.32 -13.36
N LYS A 179 -15.69 1.70 -13.81
CA LYS A 179 -16.92 1.58 -13.03
C LYS A 179 -17.24 0.12 -12.72
N ARG A 180 -17.11 -0.76 -13.72
CA ARG A 180 -17.30 -2.20 -13.55
C ARG A 180 -16.34 -2.79 -12.54
N LEU A 181 -15.05 -2.40 -12.55
CA LEU A 181 -14.11 -2.82 -11.51
C LEU A 181 -14.56 -2.40 -10.11
N TRP A 182 -15.08 -1.19 -9.95
CA TRP A 182 -15.58 -0.71 -8.66
C TRP A 182 -16.82 -1.48 -8.19
N GLU A 183 -17.79 -1.68 -9.08
CA GLU A 183 -19.09 -2.27 -8.76
C GLU A 183 -19.05 -3.80 -8.61
N GLU A 184 -18.37 -4.48 -9.54
CA GLU A 184 -18.35 -5.94 -9.66
C GLU A 184 -17.21 -6.56 -8.84
N GLU A 185 -16.03 -5.93 -8.78
CA GLU A 185 -14.82 -6.55 -8.21
C GLU A 185 -14.47 -6.05 -6.80
N LYS A 186 -15.10 -4.97 -6.31
CA LYS A 186 -15.13 -4.52 -4.89
C LYS A 186 -13.81 -4.65 -4.12
N GLY A 187 -12.74 -4.05 -4.62
CA GLY A 187 -11.46 -4.00 -3.90
C GLY A 187 -10.51 -5.16 -4.19
N LYS A 188 -10.84 -6.04 -5.15
CA LYS A 188 -9.85 -6.98 -5.68
C LYS A 188 -8.74 -6.25 -6.43
N ALA A 189 -7.56 -6.87 -6.41
CA ALA A 189 -6.44 -6.41 -7.20
C ALA A 189 -6.78 -6.45 -8.69
N TRP A 190 -6.15 -5.59 -9.48
CA TRP A 190 -6.25 -5.66 -10.94
C TRP A 190 -4.89 -5.35 -11.57
N GLY A 191 -4.65 -5.87 -12.76
CA GLY A 191 -3.44 -5.57 -13.52
C GLY A 191 -2.85 -6.81 -14.17
N PHE A 192 -1.52 -6.90 -14.13
CA PHE A 192 -0.77 -7.82 -14.98
C PHE A 192 0.30 -8.55 -14.17
N ALA A 193 0.61 -9.78 -14.57
CA ALA A 193 1.88 -10.38 -14.22
C ALA A 193 3.00 -9.82 -15.10
N ILE A 194 4.21 -9.70 -14.54
CA ILE A 194 5.36 -9.12 -15.23
C ILE A 194 6.63 -9.94 -14.97
N PHE A 195 7.32 -10.31 -16.05
CA PHE A 195 8.69 -10.78 -15.99
C PHE A 195 9.64 -9.62 -16.25
N ILE A 196 10.68 -9.50 -15.42
CA ILE A 196 11.75 -8.54 -15.62
C ILE A 196 13.04 -9.32 -15.82
N ASP A 197 13.72 -9.03 -16.91
CA ASP A 197 14.94 -9.73 -17.32
C ASP A 197 16.05 -9.51 -16.27
N PRO A 198 16.61 -10.59 -15.68
CA PRO A 198 17.62 -10.47 -14.65
C PRO A 198 18.96 -9.94 -15.18
N GLU A 199 19.16 -9.88 -16.50
CA GLU A 199 20.35 -9.27 -17.09
C GLU A 199 20.35 -7.73 -17.00
N ILE A 200 19.21 -7.11 -16.69
CA ILE A 200 19.12 -5.67 -16.44
C ILE A 200 19.70 -5.38 -15.06
N ASP A 201 20.72 -4.51 -14.98
CA ASP A 201 21.27 -4.12 -13.69
C ASP A 201 20.24 -3.40 -12.81
N GLU A 202 20.42 -3.54 -11.50
CA GLU A 202 19.47 -3.05 -10.49
C GLU A 202 19.12 -1.57 -10.65
N ARG A 203 20.12 -0.74 -10.95
CA ARG A 203 19.94 0.71 -11.04
C ARG A 203 19.12 1.07 -12.28
N ARG A 204 19.45 0.49 -13.43
CA ARG A 204 18.67 0.70 -14.67
C ARG A 204 17.24 0.20 -14.51
N ARG A 205 17.07 -0.95 -13.84
CA ARG A 205 15.75 -1.51 -13.53
C ARG A 205 14.94 -0.55 -12.68
N GLU A 206 15.50 -0.02 -11.59
CA GLU A 206 14.84 0.95 -10.71
C GLU A 206 14.46 2.23 -11.48
N ASP A 207 15.41 2.81 -12.23
CA ASP A 207 15.17 4.02 -13.03
C ASP A 207 14.07 3.79 -14.09
N CYS A 208 14.06 2.63 -14.74
CA CYS A 208 13.06 2.23 -15.71
C CYS A 208 11.68 2.12 -15.04
N MET A 209 11.58 1.36 -13.94
CA MET A 209 10.32 1.16 -13.24
C MET A 209 9.77 2.44 -12.60
N CYS A 210 10.62 3.37 -12.20
CA CYS A 210 10.22 4.70 -11.74
C CYS A 210 9.50 5.49 -12.86
N ARG A 211 10.05 5.49 -14.08
CA ARG A 211 9.44 6.14 -15.25
C ARG A 211 8.14 5.47 -15.68
N VAL A 212 8.12 4.14 -15.67
CA VAL A 212 6.90 3.35 -15.93
C VAL A 212 5.82 3.69 -14.90
N GLY A 213 6.17 3.76 -13.62
CA GLY A 213 5.26 4.16 -12.55
C GLY A 213 4.63 5.53 -12.80
N ALA A 214 5.44 6.53 -13.17
CA ALA A 214 4.94 7.85 -13.53
C ALA A 214 4.02 7.83 -14.76
N ALA A 215 4.39 7.09 -15.82
CA ALA A 215 3.57 6.99 -17.03
C ALA A 215 2.20 6.35 -16.76
N LEU A 216 2.16 5.32 -15.90
CA LEU A 216 0.94 4.64 -15.49
C LEU A 216 0.06 5.50 -14.58
N LEU A 217 0.65 6.28 -13.66
CA LEU A 217 -0.07 7.24 -12.81
C LEU A 217 -0.82 8.30 -13.65
N PHE A 218 -0.21 8.80 -14.73
CA PHE A 218 -0.92 9.72 -15.62
C PHE A 218 -2.02 9.01 -16.42
N ALA A 219 -1.84 7.74 -16.76
CA ALA A 219 -2.83 6.96 -17.49
C ALA A 219 -4.05 6.59 -16.62
N THR A 220 -3.86 6.31 -15.32
CA THR A 220 -4.97 6.07 -14.38
C THR A 220 -5.83 7.33 -14.22
N GLY A 221 -5.20 8.50 -14.05
CA GLY A 221 -5.92 9.78 -14.04
C GLY A 221 -6.71 10.04 -15.33
N ALA A 222 -6.18 9.63 -16.49
CA ALA A 222 -6.83 9.79 -17.80
C ALA A 222 -8.17 9.08 -17.90
N VAL A 223 -8.24 7.84 -17.41
CA VAL A 223 -9.43 6.98 -17.46
C VAL A 223 -10.43 7.27 -16.34
N GLY A 224 -10.23 8.35 -15.58
CA GLY A 224 -11.07 8.73 -14.44
C GLY A 224 -10.95 7.77 -13.26
N MET A 225 -9.82 7.06 -13.14
CA MET A 225 -9.53 6.23 -11.98
C MET A 225 -9.13 7.13 -10.81
N GLY A 226 -9.84 7.02 -9.69
CA GLY A 226 -9.44 7.67 -8.43
C GLY A 226 -8.28 6.94 -7.75
N GLU A 227 -7.68 7.56 -6.73
CA GLU A 227 -6.51 6.98 -6.04
C GLU A 227 -6.87 5.65 -5.36
N THR A 228 -8.11 5.54 -4.84
CA THR A 228 -8.63 4.29 -4.26
C THR A 228 -8.56 3.10 -5.22
N ILE A 229 -9.03 3.26 -6.47
CA ILE A 229 -9.07 2.17 -7.46
C ILE A 229 -7.66 1.91 -8.02
N GLU A 230 -6.87 2.98 -8.17
CA GLU A 230 -5.47 2.87 -8.56
C GLU A 230 -4.65 2.09 -7.54
N ALA A 231 -4.90 2.27 -6.23
CA ALA A 231 -4.20 1.56 -5.17
C ALA A 231 -4.39 0.04 -5.23
N TRP A 232 -5.41 -0.45 -5.93
CA TRP A 232 -5.63 -1.88 -6.18
C TRP A 232 -4.86 -2.40 -7.39
N ARG A 233 -4.23 -1.52 -8.17
CA ARG A 233 -3.43 -1.90 -9.34
C ARG A 233 -2.16 -2.63 -8.90
N GLN A 234 -1.87 -3.75 -9.54
CA GLN A 234 -0.67 -4.52 -9.28
C GLN A 234 0.06 -4.90 -10.57
N LEU A 235 1.38 -4.83 -10.50
CA LEU A 235 2.29 -5.51 -11.43
C LEU A 235 2.88 -6.67 -10.64
N HIS A 236 2.27 -7.85 -10.78
CA HIS A 236 2.67 -9.03 -10.03
C HIS A 236 3.97 -9.60 -10.62
N SER A 237 5.09 -9.34 -9.93
CA SER A 237 6.40 -9.81 -10.38
C SER A 237 6.45 -11.33 -10.38
N ALA A 238 6.81 -11.90 -11.53
CA ALA A 238 7.01 -13.32 -11.70
C ALA A 238 8.50 -13.62 -11.86
N GLU A 239 8.94 -14.75 -11.31
CA GLU A 239 10.34 -15.17 -11.38
C GLU A 239 10.76 -15.56 -12.79
N TRP A 240 11.84 -14.96 -13.27
CA TRP A 240 12.41 -15.30 -14.56
C TRP A 240 12.84 -16.79 -14.60
N PRO A 241 12.45 -17.56 -15.62
CA PRO A 241 12.93 -18.93 -15.78
C PRO A 241 14.45 -18.97 -15.96
N GLY A 242 15.15 -19.87 -15.26
CA GLY A 242 16.60 -20.03 -15.41
C GLY A 242 17.00 -20.58 -16.79
N ASN A 243 18.20 -20.21 -17.27
CA ASN A 243 18.81 -20.69 -18.52
C ASN A 243 17.98 -20.46 -19.79
N VAL A 244 17.44 -19.25 -19.96
CA VAL A 244 16.71 -18.88 -21.18
C VAL A 244 17.63 -18.11 -22.12
N GLY A 245 18.03 -18.74 -23.22
CA GLY A 245 18.72 -18.04 -24.31
C GLY A 245 17.77 -17.13 -25.09
N ASN A 246 18.32 -16.08 -25.71
CA ASN A 246 17.56 -15.03 -26.41
C ASN A 246 16.63 -15.57 -27.51
N GLU A 247 17.02 -16.63 -28.24
CA GLU A 247 16.22 -17.18 -29.34
C GLU A 247 14.96 -17.95 -28.90
N VAL A 248 14.88 -18.42 -27.63
CA VAL A 248 13.74 -19.21 -27.10
C VAL A 248 13.05 -18.49 -25.94
N LYS A 249 13.26 -17.17 -25.85
CA LYS A 249 12.90 -16.35 -24.71
C LYS A 249 11.42 -16.41 -24.36
N PHE A 250 10.56 -16.01 -25.31
CA PHE A 250 9.13 -16.00 -25.06
C PHE A 250 8.52 -17.40 -24.91
N GLY A 251 9.04 -18.41 -25.62
CA GLY A 251 8.58 -19.80 -25.44
C GLY A 251 8.74 -20.29 -24.00
N SER A 252 9.90 -20.00 -23.39
CA SER A 252 10.18 -20.37 -22.00
C SER A 252 9.34 -19.58 -20.99
N LEU A 253 9.17 -18.27 -21.22
CA LEU A 253 8.35 -17.40 -20.39
C LEU A 253 6.87 -17.79 -20.43
N ARG A 254 6.32 -18.12 -21.61
CA ARG A 254 4.95 -18.65 -21.75
C ARG A 254 4.77 -19.92 -20.93
N LYS A 255 5.70 -20.87 -21.04
CA LYS A 255 5.65 -22.12 -20.28
C LYS A 255 5.63 -21.85 -18.77
N LYS A 256 6.57 -21.05 -18.27
CA LYS A 256 6.65 -20.67 -16.86
C LYS A 256 5.38 -19.96 -16.39
N PHE A 257 4.83 -19.05 -17.20
CA PHE A 257 3.61 -18.34 -16.85
C PHE A 257 2.42 -19.29 -16.72
N ARG A 258 2.24 -20.22 -17.66
CA ARG A 258 1.16 -21.23 -17.58
C ARG A 258 1.24 -22.07 -16.30
N GLU A 259 2.44 -22.34 -15.79
CA GLU A 259 2.64 -23.09 -14.54
C GLU A 259 2.19 -22.29 -13.30
N ILE A 260 2.31 -20.96 -13.31
CA ILE A 260 2.03 -20.10 -12.13
C ILE A 260 0.69 -19.37 -12.20
N ARG A 261 0.09 -19.21 -13.40
CA ARG A 261 -1.05 -18.30 -13.62
C ARG A 261 -2.29 -18.65 -12.81
N ASP A 262 -2.46 -19.91 -12.45
CA ASP A 262 -3.60 -20.35 -11.64
C ASP A 262 -3.49 -19.92 -10.18
N GLY A 263 -2.27 -19.69 -9.68
CA GLY A 263 -1.99 -19.19 -8.33
C GLY A 263 -1.90 -17.67 -8.21
N LEU A 264 -2.10 -16.92 -9.32
CA LEU A 264 -2.10 -15.46 -9.27
C LEU A 264 -3.29 -14.91 -8.47
N PRO A 265 -3.13 -13.74 -7.82
CA PRO A 265 -4.24 -13.06 -7.15
C PRO A 265 -5.44 -12.86 -8.08
N GLU A 266 -6.63 -12.91 -7.51
CA GLU A 266 -7.86 -12.66 -8.24
C GLU A 266 -7.85 -11.24 -8.85
N GLY A 267 -8.16 -11.15 -10.15
CA GLY A 267 -8.17 -9.92 -10.93
C GLY A 267 -6.87 -9.58 -11.68
N ILE A 268 -5.77 -10.31 -11.43
CA ILE A 268 -4.61 -10.29 -12.34
C ILE A 268 -4.94 -11.06 -13.61
N LEU A 269 -4.64 -10.47 -14.78
CA LEU A 269 -4.90 -11.09 -16.07
C LEU A 269 -4.08 -12.38 -16.25
N LYS A 270 -4.75 -13.46 -16.63
CA LYS A 270 -4.18 -14.80 -16.86
C LYS A 270 -3.97 -15.15 -18.34
N ASN A 271 -4.45 -14.28 -19.22
CA ASN A 271 -4.46 -14.42 -20.67
C ASN A 271 -3.42 -13.52 -21.37
N VAL A 272 -2.53 -12.89 -20.59
CA VAL A 272 -1.40 -12.09 -21.06
C VAL A 272 -0.37 -11.96 -19.93
N VAL A 273 0.90 -11.95 -20.29
CA VAL A 273 2.00 -11.61 -19.36
C VAL A 273 2.87 -10.51 -19.97
N LEU A 274 3.32 -9.56 -19.14
CA LEU A 274 4.20 -8.49 -19.57
C LEU A 274 5.67 -8.91 -19.44
N VAL A 275 6.52 -8.46 -20.35
CA VAL A 275 7.96 -8.72 -20.29
C VAL A 275 8.73 -7.41 -20.46
N VAL A 276 9.57 -7.12 -19.46
CA VAL A 276 10.54 -6.03 -19.49
C VAL A 276 11.93 -6.63 -19.68
N ASP A 277 12.52 -6.35 -20.82
CA ASP A 277 13.87 -6.75 -21.14
C ASP A 277 14.77 -5.54 -21.45
N TYR A 278 15.98 -5.82 -21.92
CA TYR A 278 16.94 -4.78 -22.26
C TYR A 278 16.37 -3.78 -23.29
N GLU A 279 15.67 -4.24 -24.32
CA GLU A 279 15.09 -3.36 -25.34
C GLU A 279 14.02 -2.43 -24.74
N VAL A 280 13.10 -2.98 -23.93
CA VAL A 280 12.11 -2.18 -23.22
C VAL A 280 12.78 -1.15 -22.30
N THR A 281 13.83 -1.57 -21.59
CA THR A 281 14.59 -0.72 -20.67
C THR A 281 15.28 0.42 -21.41
N GLU A 282 15.94 0.14 -22.54
CA GLU A 282 16.54 1.18 -23.37
C GLU A 282 15.48 2.17 -23.85
N VAL A 283 14.36 1.72 -24.39
CA VAL A 283 13.32 2.63 -24.90
C VAL A 283 12.77 3.54 -23.78
N VAL A 284 12.60 3.02 -22.56
CA VAL A 284 12.13 3.80 -21.40
C VAL A 284 13.19 4.76 -20.86
N LEU A 285 14.48 4.40 -20.93
CA LEU A 285 15.58 5.22 -20.40
C LEU A 285 16.13 6.22 -21.44
N GLU A 286 16.33 5.79 -22.69
CA GLU A 286 16.84 6.56 -23.83
C GLU A 286 15.86 7.59 -24.38
N THR A 287 14.59 7.55 -23.96
CA THR A 287 13.64 8.66 -24.11
C THR A 287 14.09 9.88 -23.30
N SER A 288 15.30 10.36 -23.56
CA SER A 288 15.96 11.58 -23.09
C SER A 288 15.20 12.86 -23.49
N ARG A 289 14.27 12.76 -24.46
CA ARG A 289 13.27 13.80 -24.76
C ARG A 289 12.00 13.71 -23.90
N GLY A 290 11.84 12.59 -23.18
CA GLY A 290 10.81 12.29 -22.20
C GLY A 290 9.51 11.76 -22.79
N ASN A 291 9.45 11.37 -24.06
CA ASN A 291 8.15 11.09 -24.68
C ASN A 291 7.52 9.77 -24.23
N VAL A 292 6.44 9.85 -23.45
CA VAL A 292 5.76 8.68 -22.89
C VAL A 292 5.08 7.80 -23.94
N ASP A 293 4.72 8.37 -25.11
CA ASP A 293 4.12 7.61 -26.21
C ASP A 293 5.12 6.72 -26.98
N ASP A 294 6.42 6.96 -26.80
CA ASP A 294 7.45 6.09 -27.38
C ASP A 294 7.75 4.89 -26.46
N MET A 295 7.31 4.91 -25.20
CA MET A 295 7.54 3.84 -24.23
C MET A 295 6.54 2.69 -24.43
N TRP A 296 7.05 1.46 -24.54
CA TRP A 296 6.23 0.27 -24.72
C TRP A 296 6.78 -0.91 -23.90
N VAL A 297 5.98 -1.96 -23.78
CA VAL A 297 6.33 -3.24 -23.17
C VAL A 297 5.90 -4.39 -24.07
N TRP A 298 6.55 -5.54 -23.97
CA TRP A 298 6.07 -6.76 -24.61
C TRP A 298 4.86 -7.30 -23.85
N ALA A 299 3.76 -7.53 -24.57
CA ALA A 299 2.62 -8.31 -24.11
C ALA A 299 2.64 -9.67 -24.80
N VAL A 300 2.83 -10.73 -24.02
CA VAL A 300 3.02 -12.09 -24.52
C VAL A 300 1.73 -12.88 -24.32
N ASP A 301 1.28 -13.52 -25.39
CA ASP A 301 0.18 -14.47 -25.34
C ASP A 301 0.69 -15.80 -24.76
N PRO A 302 0.20 -16.23 -23.59
CA PRO A 302 0.65 -17.45 -22.94
C PRO A 302 0.12 -18.72 -23.61
N ASP A 303 -0.94 -18.65 -24.39
CA ASP A 303 -1.60 -19.80 -25.01
C ASP A 303 -1.30 -19.90 -26.52
N TYR A 304 -0.51 -18.98 -27.06
CA TYR A 304 -0.01 -19.05 -28.43
C TYR A 304 0.69 -20.39 -28.73
N THR A 305 0.29 -20.98 -29.85
CA THR A 305 0.92 -22.15 -30.45
C THR A 305 1.28 -21.79 -31.88
N GLU A 306 2.51 -22.12 -32.30
CA GLU A 306 2.91 -21.95 -33.70
C GLU A 306 1.97 -22.81 -34.56
N THR A 307 1.15 -22.17 -35.37
CA THR A 307 0.31 -22.89 -36.32
C THR A 307 1.11 -23.08 -37.60
N GLU A 308 1.41 -24.33 -37.93
CA GLU A 308 2.06 -24.68 -39.20
C GLU A 308 1.23 -24.12 -40.37
N GLY A 309 1.75 -23.11 -41.06
CA GLY A 309 1.20 -22.63 -42.33
C GLY A 309 0.35 -21.36 -42.32
N LYS A 310 0.21 -20.63 -41.19
CA LYS A 310 -0.35 -19.28 -41.20
C LYS A 310 0.77 -18.23 -41.22
N GLY A 311 0.93 -17.59 -42.38
CA GLY A 311 1.93 -16.55 -42.64
C GLY A 311 1.44 -15.13 -42.35
N ASP A 312 0.60 -14.93 -41.33
CA ASP A 312 0.12 -13.61 -40.93
C ASP A 312 1.20 -12.79 -40.20
N GLY A 313 2.24 -13.44 -39.65
CA GLY A 313 3.39 -12.80 -39.03
C GLY A 313 3.25 -12.56 -37.52
N TYR A 314 2.15 -13.03 -36.90
CA TYR A 314 1.98 -12.93 -35.46
C TYR A 314 2.72 -14.05 -34.72
N GLU A 315 3.73 -13.68 -33.93
CA GLU A 315 4.60 -14.62 -33.21
C GLU A 315 4.17 -14.89 -31.76
N GLY A 316 2.92 -14.57 -31.40
CA GLY A 316 2.39 -14.75 -30.05
C GLY A 316 2.79 -13.67 -29.05
N PHE A 317 3.22 -12.51 -29.53
CA PHE A 317 3.50 -11.33 -28.71
C PHE A 317 3.33 -10.05 -29.53
N LEU A 318 3.09 -8.93 -28.84
CA LEU A 318 3.04 -7.61 -29.44
C LEU A 318 3.63 -6.56 -28.50
N ARG A 319 3.97 -5.40 -29.04
CA ARG A 319 4.32 -4.24 -28.21
C ARG A 319 3.02 -3.52 -27.80
N VAL A 320 2.97 -3.05 -26.56
CA VAL A 320 1.87 -2.23 -26.05
C VAL A 320 2.45 -0.99 -25.38
N ARG A 321 1.93 0.20 -25.69
CA ARG A 321 2.38 1.41 -25.01
C ARG A 321 2.02 1.36 -23.52
N TRP A 322 2.92 1.81 -22.64
CA TRP A 322 2.69 1.72 -21.19
C TRP A 322 1.38 2.39 -20.75
N GLN A 323 1.07 3.58 -21.26
CA GLN A 323 -0.18 4.27 -20.90
C GLN A 323 -1.43 3.55 -21.41
N GLN A 324 -1.29 2.80 -22.51
CA GLN A 324 -2.40 2.09 -23.15
C GLN A 324 -2.68 0.74 -22.49
N LEU A 325 -1.78 0.24 -21.63
CA LEU A 325 -2.07 -0.87 -20.71
C LEU A 325 -3.32 -0.57 -19.88
N VAL A 326 -3.40 0.64 -19.32
CA VAL A 326 -4.55 1.08 -18.52
C VAL A 326 -5.69 1.54 -19.41
N ASN A 327 -5.40 2.38 -20.41
CA ASN A 327 -6.46 3.07 -21.14
C ASN A 327 -7.36 2.16 -21.98
N ASN A 328 -6.76 1.18 -22.69
CA ASN A 328 -7.46 0.39 -23.70
C ASN A 328 -7.16 -1.12 -23.61
N PHE A 329 -5.92 -1.51 -23.31
CA PHE A 329 -5.49 -2.90 -23.38
C PHE A 329 -6.06 -3.75 -22.23
N PHE A 330 -6.10 -3.24 -20.99
CA PHE A 330 -6.69 -3.97 -19.87
C PHE A 330 -8.16 -4.28 -20.14
N GLU A 331 -8.95 -3.31 -20.62
CA GLU A 331 -10.35 -3.52 -20.99
C GLU A 331 -10.49 -4.58 -22.09
N ALA A 332 -9.71 -4.45 -23.17
CA ALA A 332 -9.71 -5.41 -24.27
C ALA A 332 -9.42 -6.84 -23.80
N ARG A 333 -8.47 -7.02 -22.88
CA ARG A 333 -8.09 -8.35 -22.38
C ARG A 333 -9.00 -8.86 -21.26
N ARG A 334 -9.56 -7.99 -20.42
CA ARG A 334 -10.40 -8.40 -19.28
C ARG A 334 -11.83 -8.70 -19.69
N PHE A 335 -12.39 -7.87 -20.57
CA PHE A 335 -13.83 -7.85 -20.86
C PHE A 335 -14.18 -8.19 -22.30
N HIS A 336 -13.21 -8.15 -23.21
CA HIS A 336 -13.43 -8.33 -24.66
C HIS A 336 -12.42 -9.29 -25.30
N GLU A 337 -11.91 -10.27 -24.54
CA GLU A 337 -10.88 -11.19 -25.04
C GLU A 337 -11.33 -11.93 -26.31
N ASP A 338 -12.58 -12.40 -26.35
CA ASP A 338 -13.12 -13.13 -27.49
C ASP A 338 -13.31 -12.24 -28.74
N GLU A 339 -13.56 -10.94 -28.54
CA GLU A 339 -13.75 -9.96 -29.61
C GLU A 339 -12.42 -9.42 -30.15
N PHE A 340 -11.43 -9.33 -29.26
CA PHE A 340 -10.08 -8.83 -29.53
C PHE A 340 -9.02 -9.82 -29.03
N PRO A 341 -8.85 -10.95 -29.76
CA PRO A 341 -7.72 -11.84 -29.52
C PRO A 341 -6.39 -11.11 -29.75
N MET A 342 -5.32 -11.61 -29.15
CA MET A 342 -4.00 -10.94 -29.19
C MET A 342 -3.48 -10.70 -30.62
N GLU A 343 -3.77 -11.62 -31.55
CA GLU A 343 -3.46 -11.49 -32.98
C GLU A 343 -4.11 -10.24 -33.60
N LYS A 344 -5.40 -10.00 -33.34
CA LYS A 344 -6.12 -8.82 -33.83
C LYS A 344 -5.59 -7.52 -33.21
N LEU A 345 -5.18 -7.56 -31.94
CA LEU A 345 -4.53 -6.42 -31.29
C LEU A 345 -3.14 -6.14 -31.91
N TRP A 346 -2.41 -7.20 -32.28
CA TRP A 346 -1.13 -7.10 -32.97
C TRP A 346 -1.26 -6.48 -34.36
N GLU A 347 -2.27 -6.86 -35.15
CA GLU A 347 -2.54 -6.25 -36.46
C GLU A 347 -2.80 -4.73 -36.33
N LYS A 348 -3.57 -4.32 -35.32
CA LYS A 348 -3.80 -2.89 -35.02
C LYS A 348 -2.50 -2.20 -34.62
N ALA A 349 -1.65 -2.87 -33.85
CA ALA A 349 -0.34 -2.35 -33.46
C ALA A 349 0.56 -2.07 -34.66
N GLN A 350 0.52 -2.91 -35.72
CA GLN A 350 1.37 -2.73 -36.91
C GLN A 350 1.18 -1.39 -37.63
N ASN A 351 -0.02 -0.81 -37.52
CA ASN A 351 -0.35 0.48 -38.15
C ASN A 351 0.00 1.69 -37.28
N SER A 352 0.56 1.46 -36.09
CA SER A 352 0.90 2.50 -35.12
C SER A 352 2.41 2.76 -35.06
N ARG A 353 2.80 3.91 -34.52
CA ARG A 353 4.21 4.22 -34.26
C ARG A 353 4.83 3.20 -33.31
N ASN A 354 6.07 2.79 -33.61
CA ASN A 354 6.84 1.74 -32.92
C ASN A 354 6.19 0.35 -33.00
N GLN A 355 5.17 0.17 -33.86
CA GLN A 355 4.37 -1.04 -33.95
C GLN A 355 3.79 -1.45 -32.58
N ALA A 356 3.38 -0.46 -31.78
CA ALA A 356 2.94 -0.64 -30.40
C ALA A 356 1.46 -0.30 -30.22
N PHE A 357 0.67 -1.27 -29.75
CA PHE A 357 -0.78 -1.15 -29.60
C PHE A 357 -1.18 0.13 -28.86
N VAL A 358 -2.17 0.81 -29.46
CA VAL A 358 -2.78 2.04 -28.93
C VAL A 358 -4.23 1.83 -28.56
N SER A 359 -5.04 1.39 -29.52
CA SER A 359 -6.49 1.25 -29.37
C SER A 359 -7.03 0.24 -30.38
N VAL A 360 -8.22 -0.31 -30.09
CA VAL A 360 -9.01 -1.10 -31.04
C VAL A 360 -9.73 -0.24 -32.06
N LYS A 361 -9.90 1.07 -31.78
CA LYS A 361 -10.57 2.03 -32.66
C LYS A 361 -9.60 2.60 -33.69
N ASP A 362 -10.00 2.56 -34.96
CA ASP A 362 -9.13 2.93 -36.08
C ASP A 362 -8.69 4.39 -36.06
N GLU A 363 -9.58 5.28 -35.65
CA GLU A 363 -9.32 6.72 -35.51
C GLU A 363 -8.29 7.06 -34.43
N GLU A 364 -8.04 6.14 -33.48
CA GLU A 364 -7.09 6.33 -32.37
C GLU A 364 -5.69 5.75 -32.66
N ILE A 365 -5.53 4.87 -33.66
CA ILE A 365 -4.27 4.16 -33.96
C ILE A 365 -3.11 5.12 -34.25
N GLY A 366 -3.41 6.21 -34.96
CA GLY A 366 -2.43 7.24 -35.34
C GLY A 366 -2.12 8.25 -34.23
N LEU A 367 -2.75 8.15 -33.05
CA LEU A 367 -2.54 9.12 -31.98
C LEU A 367 -1.13 9.00 -31.42
N TRP A 368 -0.39 10.10 -31.53
CA TRP A 368 0.93 10.26 -30.95
C TRP A 368 1.12 11.72 -30.56
N ILE A 369 1.51 11.97 -29.31
CA ILE A 369 1.69 13.29 -28.76
C ILE A 369 3.08 13.33 -28.14
N MET A 370 3.88 14.30 -28.57
CA MET A 370 5.17 14.56 -27.94
C MET A 370 4.94 15.19 -26.56
N SER A 371 4.96 14.39 -25.50
CA SER A 371 4.67 14.84 -24.13
C SER A 371 5.47 14.06 -23.09
N ARG A 372 5.87 14.74 -22.01
CA ARG A 372 6.67 14.14 -20.93
C ARG A 372 5.87 13.50 -19.82
N SER A 373 4.62 13.90 -19.68
CA SER A 373 3.74 13.44 -18.62
C SER A 373 2.65 12.57 -19.20
N ALA A 374 2.02 13.04 -20.27
CA ALA A 374 0.75 12.50 -20.68
C ALA A 374 0.63 12.52 -22.21
N GLY A 375 0.77 11.35 -22.80
CA GLY A 375 0.76 11.11 -24.23
C GLY A 375 -0.66 10.93 -24.74
N SER A 376 -0.84 10.04 -25.72
CA SER A 376 -2.12 9.81 -26.39
C SER A 376 -3.23 9.30 -25.48
N ALA A 377 -2.91 8.85 -24.26
CA ALA A 377 -3.88 8.33 -23.30
C ALA A 377 -4.85 9.39 -22.72
N LEU A 378 -4.54 10.70 -22.76
CA LEU A 378 -5.38 11.74 -22.14
C LEU A 378 -6.56 12.24 -22.97
N ARG A 379 -6.80 11.73 -24.18
CA ARG A 379 -7.97 12.19 -24.93
C ARG A 379 -9.23 11.50 -24.40
N THR A 380 -10.12 12.30 -23.82
CA THR A 380 -11.54 11.98 -23.74
C THR A 380 -12.07 11.84 -25.16
N SER A 381 -12.49 10.63 -25.53
CA SER A 381 -13.34 10.42 -26.71
C SER A 381 -14.68 11.12 -26.53
#